data_AF-A0A4U8V8I6-F1
#
_entry.id   AF-A0A4U8V8I6-F1
#
_cell.length_a   1.000
_cell.length_b   1.000
_cell.length_c   1.000
_cell.angle_alpha   90.00
_cell.angle_beta   90.00
_cell.angle_gamma   90.00
#
_symmetry.space_group_name_H-M   'P 1'
#
loop_
_entity.id
_entity.type
_entity.pdbx_description
1 polymer ?
#
loop_
_entity_poly.entity_id
_entity_poly.type
_entity_poly.pdbx_seq_one_letter_code
_entity_poly.pdbx_strand_id
1 'polypeptide(L)'
;MTQDIYPVATLSPEKLDSLRKLTHILYLLYAIFWLTGGVTALVAIIINYIKRDEVQGTLYASHFTWQIRSFWWSVVWGVVGSLLLVVLVGFAVLGVLFIWMLYRIVKGWLYLNDGKPMYANR
;
A
#
# COMPACT_ATOMS: atom_id res chain seq x y z
N MET A 1 -24.65 -30.24 24.85
CA MET A 1 -25.49 -29.19 24.24
C MET A 1 -25.23 -27.90 25.00
N THR A 2 -24.18 -27.17 24.60
CA THR A 2 -23.88 -25.76 24.95
C THR A 2 -22.57 -25.39 24.22
N GLN A 3 -22.65 -25.08 22.93
CA GLN A 3 -21.53 -24.49 22.15
C GLN A 3 -21.88 -23.10 21.59
N ASP A 4 -22.77 -22.37 22.27
CA ASP A 4 -23.23 -21.05 21.83
C ASP A 4 -22.90 -19.98 22.87
N ILE A 5 -21.62 -19.69 23.10
CA ILE A 5 -21.22 -18.55 23.93
C ILE A 5 -20.00 -17.88 23.26
N TYR A 6 -20.28 -16.78 22.56
CA TYR A 6 -19.42 -15.87 21.79
C TYR A 6 -19.01 -16.33 20.37
N PRO A 7 -19.59 -15.75 19.29
CA PRO A 7 -18.85 -15.67 18.04
C PRO A 7 -17.68 -14.72 18.31
N VAL A 8 -16.46 -15.23 18.41
CA VAL A 8 -15.30 -14.42 18.05
C VAL A 8 -15.63 -13.94 16.65
N ALA A 9 -15.96 -12.65 16.48
CA ALA A 9 -16.35 -12.09 15.20
C ALA A 9 -15.11 -12.01 14.30
N THR A 10 -14.57 -13.16 13.94
CA THR A 10 -13.62 -13.31 12.85
C THR A 10 -14.37 -12.90 11.60
N LEU A 11 -13.81 -11.95 10.85
CA LEU A 11 -14.37 -11.57 9.55
C LEU A 11 -14.69 -12.83 8.74
N SER A 12 -15.86 -12.83 8.08
CA SER A 12 -16.25 -13.98 7.26
C SER A 12 -15.18 -14.26 6.19
N PRO A 13 -15.01 -15.52 5.75
CA PRO A 13 -14.05 -15.86 4.69
C PRO A 13 -14.24 -15.03 3.42
N GLU A 14 -15.49 -14.72 3.06
CA GLU A 14 -15.84 -13.86 1.94
C GLU A 14 -15.33 -12.43 2.11
N LYS A 15 -15.47 -11.86 3.31
CA LYS A 15 -14.96 -10.51 3.61
C LYS A 15 -13.44 -10.48 3.51
N LEU A 16 -12.75 -11.52 4.00
CA LEU A 16 -11.29 -11.62 3.89
C LEU A 16 -10.83 -11.70 2.43
N ASP A 17 -11.50 -12.49 1.59
CA ASP A 17 -11.21 -12.56 0.15
C ASP A 17 -11.43 -11.21 -0.54
N SER A 18 -12.51 -10.49 -0.20
CA SER A 18 -12.77 -9.14 -0.68
C SER A 18 -11.65 -8.16 -0.32
N LEU A 19 -11.17 -8.18 0.94
CA LEU A 19 -10.06 -7.34 1.38
C LEU A 19 -8.74 -7.72 0.69
N ARG A 20 -8.50 -9.00 0.43
CA ARG A 20 -7.34 -9.45 -0.36
C ARG A 20 -7.38 -8.89 -1.78
N LYS A 21 -8.51 -9.05 -2.47
CA LYS A 21 -8.73 -8.53 -3.82
C LYS A 21 -8.55 -7.02 -3.87
N LEU A 22 -9.14 -6.30 -2.92
CA LEU A 22 -8.96 -4.85 -2.78
C LEU A 22 -7.48 -4.49 -2.64
N THR A 23 -6.74 -5.18 -1.77
CA THR A 23 -5.31 -4.88 -1.55
C THR A 23 -4.48 -5.13 -2.82
N HIS A 24 -4.80 -6.16 -3.62
CA HIS A 24 -4.18 -6.36 -4.94
C HIS A 24 -4.50 -5.23 -5.92
N ILE A 25 -5.76 -4.79 -5.98
CA ILE A 25 -6.17 -3.65 -6.82
C ILE A 25 -5.40 -2.40 -6.43
N LEU A 26 -5.23 -2.13 -5.13
CA LEU A 26 -4.45 -0.98 -4.67
C LEU A 26 -2.98 -1.05 -5.11
N TYR A 27 -2.34 -2.22 -5.02
CA TYR A 27 -0.99 -2.40 -5.57
C TYR A 27 -0.93 -2.19 -7.08
N LEU A 28 -1.94 -2.66 -7.83
CA LEU A 28 -2.04 -2.42 -9.27
C LEU A 28 -2.19 -0.92 -9.59
N LEU A 29 -3.06 -0.20 -8.87
CA LEU A 29 -3.22 1.25 -9.04
C LEU A 29 -1.90 2.00 -8.77
N TYR A 30 -1.14 1.59 -7.76
CA TYR A 30 0.20 2.09 -7.53
C TYR A 30 1.24 1.62 -8.56
N ALA A 31 1.05 0.51 -9.26
CA ALA A 31 1.99 0.06 -10.29
C ALA A 31 1.85 0.88 -11.59
N ILE A 32 0.63 1.29 -11.92
CA ILE A 32 0.33 1.99 -13.18
C ILE A 32 0.34 3.52 -13.05
N PHE A 33 0.71 4.08 -11.89
CA PHE A 33 0.60 5.53 -11.66
C PHE A 33 1.46 6.38 -12.58
N TRP A 34 2.62 5.89 -13.00
CA TRP A 34 3.47 6.62 -13.96
C TRP A 34 2.76 6.84 -15.30
N LEU A 35 1.91 5.90 -15.73
CA LEU A 35 1.15 6.00 -16.98
C LEU A 35 0.02 7.03 -16.89
N THR A 36 -0.37 7.43 -15.67
CA THR A 36 -1.50 8.33 -15.42
C THR A 36 -1.08 9.67 -14.83
N GLY A 37 0.22 9.96 -14.79
CA GLY A 37 0.74 11.17 -14.14
C GLY A 37 0.47 11.22 -12.63
N GLY A 38 0.25 10.07 -11.98
CA GLY A 38 -0.01 9.97 -10.55
C GLY A 38 -1.48 9.90 -10.13
N VAL A 39 -2.43 10.04 -11.05
CA VAL A 39 -3.87 10.00 -10.73
C VAL A 39 -4.27 8.69 -10.04
N THR A 40 -3.81 7.54 -10.51
CA THR A 40 -4.16 6.26 -9.88
C THR A 40 -3.55 6.08 -8.49
N ALA A 41 -2.39 6.69 -8.22
CA ALA A 41 -1.82 6.71 -6.87
C ALA A 41 -2.66 7.57 -5.91
N LEU A 42 -3.26 8.67 -6.39
CA LEU A 42 -4.20 9.48 -5.62
C LEU A 42 -5.48 8.70 -5.28
N VAL A 43 -6.04 7.98 -6.26
CA VAL A 43 -7.19 7.09 -6.01
C VAL A 43 -6.84 6.03 -4.97
N ALA A 44 -5.67 5.39 -5.11
CA ALA A 44 -5.22 4.35 -4.19
C ALA A 44 -5.03 4.87 -2.74
N ILE A 45 -4.45 6.05 -2.55
CA ILE A 45 -4.27 6.61 -1.20
C ILE A 45 -5.62 7.00 -0.55
N ILE A 46 -6.56 7.53 -1.34
CA ILE A 46 -7.91 7.84 -0.87
C ILE A 46 -8.60 6.57 -0.38
N ILE A 47 -8.60 5.51 -1.19
CA ILE A 47 -9.20 4.23 -0.82
C ILE A 47 -8.49 3.63 0.41
N ASN A 48 -7.17 3.71 0.49
CA ASN A 48 -6.40 3.27 1.65
C ASN A 48 -6.90 3.93 2.94
N TYR A 49 -7.18 5.23 2.94
CA TYR A 49 -7.72 5.91 4.11
C TYR A 49 -9.19 5.56 4.38
N ILE A 50 -10.03 5.55 3.35
CA ILE A 50 -11.47 5.23 3.50
C ILE A 50 -11.68 3.81 4.04
N LYS A 51 -10.89 2.84 3.57
CA LYS A 51 -11.03 1.43 3.94
C LYS A 51 -10.12 0.99 5.08
N ARG A 52 -9.40 1.92 5.71
CA ARG A 52 -8.40 1.63 6.74
C ARG A 52 -8.98 0.91 7.95
N ASP A 53 -10.19 1.29 8.38
CA ASP A 53 -10.82 0.71 9.56
C ASP A 53 -11.32 -0.72 9.28
N GLU A 54 -11.72 -1.01 8.04
CA GLU A 54 -12.20 -2.33 7.63
C GLU A 54 -11.10 -3.41 7.60
N VAL A 55 -9.83 -3.01 7.48
CA VAL A 55 -8.70 -3.95 7.45
C VAL A 55 -8.08 -4.18 8.83
N GLN A 56 -8.56 -3.49 9.89
CA GLN A 56 -8.01 -3.66 11.24
C GLN A 56 -8.20 -5.09 11.74
N GLY A 57 -7.21 -5.59 12.49
CA GLY A 57 -7.18 -6.98 12.96
C GLY A 57 -6.89 -8.02 11.87
N THR A 58 -6.63 -7.61 10.63
CA THR A 58 -6.23 -8.50 9.52
C THR A 58 -4.78 -8.25 9.08
N LEU A 59 -4.23 -9.19 8.30
CA LEU A 59 -2.90 -9.01 7.69
C LEU A 59 -2.84 -7.77 6.77
N TYR A 60 -3.97 -7.36 6.18
CA TYR A 60 -4.05 -6.30 5.18
C TYR A 60 -3.81 -4.91 5.79
N ALA A 61 -4.06 -4.72 7.10
CA ALA A 61 -3.74 -3.48 7.81
C ALA A 61 -2.27 -3.07 7.65
N SER A 62 -1.36 -4.06 7.66
CA SER A 62 0.07 -3.83 7.47
C SER A 62 0.40 -3.40 6.02
N HIS A 63 -0.29 -3.93 5.02
CA HIS A 63 -0.14 -3.51 3.62
C HIS A 63 -0.69 -2.11 3.39
N PHE A 64 -1.84 -1.78 3.97
CA PHE A 64 -2.41 -0.42 3.91
C PHE A 64 -1.43 0.59 4.52
N THR A 65 -0.87 0.28 5.69
CA THR A 65 0.14 1.13 6.33
C THR A 65 1.40 1.26 5.47
N TRP A 66 1.85 0.17 4.84
CA TRP A 66 2.99 0.17 3.91
C TRP A 66 2.72 1.06 2.69
N GLN A 67 1.55 0.96 2.08
CA GLN A 67 1.15 1.75 0.92
C GLN A 67 1.03 3.24 1.28
N ILE A 68 0.33 3.57 2.36
CA ILE A 68 0.19 4.95 2.86
C ILE A 68 1.55 5.59 3.09
N ARG A 69 2.46 4.90 3.80
CA ARG A 69 3.82 5.40 4.04
C ARG A 69 4.60 5.56 2.74
N SER A 70 4.46 4.62 1.80
CA SER A 70 5.15 4.70 0.50
C SER A 70 4.72 5.94 -0.27
N PHE A 71 3.43 6.24 -0.30
CA PHE A 71 2.87 7.42 -0.94
C PHE A 71 3.43 8.71 -0.34
N TRP A 72 3.38 8.87 0.98
CA TRP A 72 3.85 10.14 1.58
C TRP A 72 5.36 10.33 1.45
N TRP A 73 6.15 9.27 1.56
CA TRP A 73 7.59 9.36 1.28
C TRP A 73 7.86 9.67 -0.19
N SER A 74 7.09 9.14 -1.14
CA SER A 74 7.28 9.47 -2.54
C SER A 74 6.89 10.91 -2.87
N VAL A 75 5.88 11.47 -2.21
CA VAL A 75 5.54 12.89 -2.31
C VAL A 75 6.69 13.76 -1.79
N VAL A 76 7.20 13.46 -0.59
CA VAL A 76 8.32 14.24 0.01
C VAL A 76 9.56 14.20 -0.88
N TRP A 77 10.01 13.01 -1.29
CA TRP A 77 11.19 12.87 -2.15
C TRP A 77 10.95 13.36 -3.56
N GLY A 78 9.72 13.29 -4.07
CA GLY A 78 9.35 13.86 -5.36
C GLY A 78 9.48 15.38 -5.35
N VAL A 79 9.00 16.05 -4.31
CA VAL A 79 9.15 17.49 -4.12
C VAL A 79 10.63 17.86 -4.00
N VAL A 80 11.38 17.19 -3.11
CA VAL A 80 12.82 17.45 -2.92
C VAL A 80 13.59 17.24 -4.22
N GLY A 81 13.38 16.12 -4.91
CA GLY A 81 14.03 15.81 -6.18
C GLY A 81 13.70 16.83 -7.27
N SER A 82 12.44 17.28 -7.35
CA SER A 82 12.00 18.29 -8.31
C SER A 82 12.65 19.65 -8.06
N LEU A 83 12.76 20.08 -6.79
CA LEU A 83 13.45 21.32 -6.43
C LEU A 83 14.95 21.26 -6.77
N LEU A 84 15.57 20.09 -6.62
CA LEU A 84 17.00 19.88 -6.93
C LEU A 84 17.29 19.75 -8.43
N LEU A 85 16.28 19.71 -9.31
CA LEU A 85 16.51 19.69 -10.76
C LEU A 85 17.23 20.95 -11.26
N VAL A 86 17.08 22.08 -10.56
CA VAL A 86 17.73 23.36 -10.90
C VAL A 86 19.26 23.28 -10.89
N VAL A 87 19.83 22.33 -10.12
CA VAL A 87 21.29 22.07 -10.04
C VAL A 87 21.67 20.70 -10.63
N LEU A 88 20.81 20.10 -11.47
CA LEU A 88 20.98 18.78 -12.10
C LEU A 88 21.04 17.55 -11.16
N VAL A 89 21.28 17.74 -9.86
CA VAL A 89 21.27 16.65 -8.85
C VAL A 89 19.89 16.00 -8.71
N GLY A 90 18.82 16.73 -9.01
CA GLY A 90 17.44 16.24 -8.94
C GLY A 90 17.19 14.96 -9.76
N PHE A 91 17.88 14.77 -10.89
CA PHE A 91 17.74 13.56 -11.70
C PHE A 91 18.16 12.30 -10.95
N ALA A 92 19.27 12.37 -10.19
CA ALA A 92 19.72 11.26 -9.37
C ALA A 92 18.72 10.94 -8.25
N VAL A 93 18.19 11.96 -7.58
CA VAL A 93 17.20 11.81 -6.51
C VAL A 93 15.91 11.17 -7.03
N LEU A 94 15.39 11.66 -8.16
CA LEU A 94 14.18 11.13 -8.78
C LEU A 94 14.39 9.71 -9.33
N GLY A 95 15.59 9.39 -9.84
CA GLY A 95 15.95 8.03 -10.27
C GLY A 95 16.00 7.05 -9.11
N VAL A 96 16.59 7.43 -7.98
CA VAL A 96 16.58 6.62 -6.75
C VAL A 96 15.15 6.44 -6.24
N LEU A 97 14.34 7.49 -6.24
CA LEU A 97 12.93 7.41 -5.86
C LEU A 97 12.15 6.44 -6.77
N PHE A 98 12.40 6.45 -8.07
CA PHE A 98 11.79 5.52 -9.02
C PHE A 98 12.09 4.05 -8.67
N ILE A 99 13.38 3.71 -8.49
CA ILE A 99 13.79 2.35 -8.13
C ILE A 99 13.21 1.95 -6.77
N TRP A 100 13.23 2.87 -5.80
CA TRP A 100 12.67 2.64 -4.48
C TRP A 100 11.16 2.36 -4.54
N MET A 101 10.39 3.14 -5.31
CA MET A 101 8.95 2.92 -5.51
C MET A 101 8.67 1.55 -6.14
N LEU A 102 9.42 1.19 -7.19
CA LEU A 102 9.30 -0.12 -7.84
C LEU A 102 9.54 -1.26 -6.84
N TYR A 103 10.62 -1.18 -6.07
CA TYR A 103 10.90 -2.13 -4.99
C TYR A 103 9.75 -2.22 -3.98
N ARG A 104 9.21 -1.10 -3.53
CA ARG A 104 8.14 -1.04 -2.52
C ARG A 104 6.86 -1.72 -3.01
N ILE A 105 6.52 -1.52 -4.29
CA ILE A 105 5.35 -2.13 -4.93
C ILE A 105 5.57 -3.64 -5.10
N VAL A 106 6.68 -4.03 -5.72
CA VAL A 106 7.00 -5.45 -5.97
C VAL A 106 7.07 -6.25 -4.67
N LYS A 107 7.82 -5.76 -3.67
CA LYS A 107 7.91 -6.43 -2.37
C LYS A 107 6.56 -6.54 -1.68
N GLY A 108 5.78 -5.47 -1.69
CA GLY A 108 4.46 -5.44 -1.06
C GLY A 108 3.46 -6.39 -1.72
N TRP A 109 3.50 -6.49 -3.05
CA TRP A 109 2.64 -7.39 -3.82
C TRP A 109 3.06 -8.86 -3.63
N LEU A 110 4.36 -9.16 -3.63
CA LEU A 110 4.86 -10.52 -3.37
C LEU A 110 4.47 -11.00 -1.97
N TYR A 111 4.62 -10.16 -0.94
CA TYR A 111 4.19 -10.53 0.42
C TYR A 111 2.69 -10.75 0.52
N LEU A 112 1.88 -9.94 -0.18
CA LEU A 112 0.44 -10.13 -0.23
C LEU A 112 0.08 -11.47 -0.90
N ASN A 113 0.78 -11.82 -1.98
CA ASN A 113 0.60 -13.08 -2.68
C ASN A 113 0.94 -14.28 -1.78
N ASP A 114 2.01 -14.15 -0.99
CA ASP A 114 2.47 -15.15 -0.03
C ASP A 114 1.63 -15.20 1.27
N GLY A 115 0.64 -14.33 1.45
CA GLY A 115 -0.15 -14.24 2.68
C GLY A 115 0.63 -13.73 3.90
N LYS A 116 1.72 -12.98 3.68
CA LYS A 116 2.61 -12.45 4.72
C LYS A 116 2.30 -10.98 5.02
N PRO A 117 2.32 -10.53 6.29
CA PRO A 117 2.20 -9.11 6.63
C PRO A 117 3.46 -8.33 6.27
N MET A 118 3.35 -7.01 6.10
CA MET A 118 4.48 -6.11 5.83
C MET A 118 5.33 -5.78 7.04
N TYR A 119 4.73 -5.84 8.23
CA TYR A 119 5.41 -5.62 9.49
C TYR A 119 5.14 -6.85 10.36
N ALA A 120 6.21 -7.45 10.89
CA ALA A 120 6.06 -8.44 11.93
C ALA A 120 5.38 -7.78 13.14
N ASN A 121 4.40 -8.44 13.74
CA ASN A 121 3.83 -8.01 15.00
C ASN A 121 4.98 -7.93 16.02
N ARG A 122 5.24 -6.73 16.55
CA ARG A 122 6.06 -6.55 17.75
C ARG A 122 5.14 -6.49 18.95
#